data_AF-K2ABB3-F1
#
_entry.id   AF-K2ABB3-F1
#
_cell.length_a   1.000
_cell.length_b   1.000
_cell.length_c   1.000
_cell.angle_alpha   90.00
_cell.angle_beta   90.00
_cell.angle_gamma   90.00
#
_symmetry.space_group_name_H-M   'P 1'
#
loop_
_entity.id
_entity.type
_entity.pdbx_description
1 polymer ?
#
loop_
_entity_poly.entity_id
_entity_poly.type
_entity_poly.pdbx_seq_one_letter_code
_entity_poly.pdbx_strand_id
1 'polypeptide(L)'
;DYKIQSIISGSTDELATGEILYKEGRTGDDKKFEVNSAPSFSHIGVITSFKSGVVYYFKVKSTDSAGNTVTSSDYALLTPKQRQNIIQIIIGNFTDIFGWAKF
;
A
#
# COMPACT_ATOMS: atom_id res chain seq x y z
N ASP A 1 -13.40 -3.27 6.91
CA ASP A 1 -11.94 -3.25 6.66
C ASP A 1 -11.45 -1.85 6.34
N TYR A 2 -10.58 -1.29 7.17
CA TYR A 2 -9.91 -0.04 6.82
C TYR A 2 -8.78 -0.35 5.85
N LYS A 3 -8.78 0.36 4.74
CA LYS A 3 -7.71 0.30 3.76
C LYS A 3 -6.70 1.39 4.05
N ILE A 4 -5.43 1.05 3.94
CA ILE A 4 -4.30 1.96 4.08
C ILE A 4 -3.88 2.42 2.69
N GLN A 5 -3.77 3.74 2.52
CA GLN A 5 -3.11 4.33 1.37
C GLN A 5 -1.62 4.43 1.64
N SER A 6 -0.81 4.06 0.66
CA SER A 6 0.64 4.16 0.71
C SER A 6 1.15 4.81 -0.56
N ILE A 7 2.02 5.81 -0.39
CA ILE A 7 2.69 6.51 -1.47
C ILE A 7 4.10 5.91 -1.55
N ILE A 8 4.45 5.39 -2.72
CA ILE A 8 5.77 4.87 -3.02
C ILE A 8 6.35 5.74 -4.12
N SER A 9 7.51 6.33 -3.87
CA SER A 9 8.17 7.22 -4.81
C SER A 9 9.61 6.79 -5.09
N GLY A 10 10.06 7.00 -6.32
CA GLY A 10 11.44 6.81 -6.73
C GLY A 10 11.80 7.76 -7.87
N SER A 11 13.10 7.85 -8.17
CA SER A 11 13.62 8.63 -9.30
C SER A 11 14.66 7.83 -10.06
N THR A 12 14.79 8.14 -11.34
CA THR A 12 15.82 7.61 -12.23
C THR A 12 16.69 8.75 -12.76
N ASP A 13 17.92 8.43 -13.14
CA ASP A 13 18.85 9.34 -13.81
C ASP A 13 18.58 9.48 -15.32
N GLU A 14 17.79 8.56 -15.89
CA GLU A 14 17.33 8.59 -17.28
C GLU A 14 15.78 8.50 -17.37
N LEU A 15 15.21 8.90 -18.51
CA LEU A 15 13.77 8.82 -18.75
C LEU A 15 13.29 7.37 -18.81
N ALA A 16 12.48 6.97 -17.84
CA ALA A 16 11.97 5.60 -17.74
C ALA A 16 10.47 5.56 -17.40
N THR A 17 9.85 4.43 -17.67
CA THR A 17 8.57 4.04 -17.06
C THR A 17 8.84 3.34 -15.73
N GLY A 18 7.91 3.43 -14.78
CA GLY A 18 8.03 2.81 -13.46
C GLY A 18 6.91 1.82 -13.19
N GLU A 19 7.25 0.67 -12.62
CA GLU A 19 6.34 -0.36 -12.11
C GLU A 19 6.70 -0.66 -10.65
N ILE A 20 5.73 -0.62 -9.75
CA ILE A 20 5.88 -1.11 -8.37
C ILE A 20 5.46 -2.57 -8.35
N LEU A 21 6.38 -3.45 -8.01
CA LEU A 21 6.08 -4.85 -7.69
C LEU A 21 5.97 -4.98 -6.18
N TYR A 22 4.87 -5.56 -5.69
CA TYR A 22 4.62 -5.66 -4.27
C TYR A 22 3.87 -6.94 -3.91
N LYS A 23 4.03 -7.40 -2.66
CA LYS A 23 3.32 -8.55 -2.12
C LYS A 23 3.03 -8.41 -0.63
N GLU A 24 2.00 -9.11 -0.19
CA GLU A 24 1.58 -9.19 1.22
C GLU A 24 2.44 -10.23 1.96
N GLY A 25 3.24 -9.81 2.93
CA GLY A 25 4.20 -10.69 3.60
C GLY A 25 5.21 -11.34 2.65
N ARG A 26 5.88 -12.40 3.10
CA ARG A 26 6.87 -13.12 2.26
C ARG A 26 6.25 -14.10 1.27
N THR A 27 5.06 -14.61 1.59
CA THR A 27 4.40 -15.72 0.88
C THR A 27 3.14 -15.31 0.13
N GLY A 28 2.76 -14.03 0.15
CA GLY A 28 1.63 -13.54 -0.63
C GLY A 28 1.95 -13.44 -2.12
N ASP A 29 0.90 -13.32 -2.91
CA ASP A 29 1.00 -13.19 -4.37
C ASP A 29 1.71 -11.90 -4.79
N ASP A 30 2.54 -12.00 -5.83
CA ASP A 30 3.16 -10.85 -6.47
C ASP A 30 2.09 -10.05 -7.24
N LYS A 31 2.04 -8.76 -6.93
CA LYS A 31 1.17 -7.78 -7.56
C LYS A 31 2.00 -6.68 -8.20
N LYS A 32 1.42 -6.03 -9.20
CA LYS A 32 2.05 -4.96 -9.98
C LYS A 32 1.17 -3.72 -9.95
N PHE A 33 1.80 -2.56 -9.93
CA PHE A 33 1.15 -1.25 -10.04
C PHE A 33 1.99 -0.37 -10.97
N GLU A 34 1.42 0.01 -12.10
CA GLU A 34 2.06 0.93 -13.03
C GLU A 34 2.02 2.35 -12.47
N VAL A 35 3.16 3.03 -12.49
CA VAL A 35 3.34 4.31 -11.80
C VAL A 35 3.09 5.50 -12.72
N ASN A 36 3.62 5.45 -13.94
CA ASN A 36 3.49 6.51 -14.93
C ASN A 36 3.10 5.89 -16.27
N SER A 37 2.14 6.49 -16.97
CA SER A 37 1.78 6.11 -18.34
C SER A 37 2.77 6.62 -19.39
N ALA A 38 3.63 7.57 -19.04
CA ALA A 38 4.65 8.15 -19.90
C ALA A 38 6.02 8.16 -19.18
N PRO A 39 7.14 8.04 -19.92
CA PRO A 39 8.48 8.10 -19.33
C PRO A 39 8.73 9.40 -18.58
N SER A 40 9.35 9.32 -17.40
CA SER A 40 9.76 10.48 -16.61
C SER A 40 10.93 10.14 -15.71
N PHE A 41 11.53 11.15 -15.08
CA PHE A 41 12.56 10.98 -14.05
C PHE A 41 11.99 10.71 -12.65
N SER A 42 10.68 10.91 -12.44
CA SER A 42 10.04 10.80 -11.13
C SER A 42 8.81 9.90 -11.17
N HIS A 43 8.85 8.87 -10.33
CA HIS A 43 7.81 7.85 -10.24
C HIS A 43 7.11 7.97 -8.90
N ILE A 44 5.79 8.19 -8.90
CA ILE A 44 4.97 8.25 -7.68
C ILE A 44 3.74 7.35 -7.85
N GLY A 45 3.71 6.23 -7.13
CA GLY A 45 2.59 5.30 -7.14
C GLY A 45 1.79 5.36 -5.85
N VAL A 46 0.47 5.34 -5.96
CA VAL A 46 -0.44 5.43 -4.80
C VAL A 46 -1.28 4.16 -4.73
N ILE A 47 -0.92 3.25 -3.82
CA ILE A 47 -1.66 2.01 -3.59
C ILE A 47 -2.64 2.24 -2.44
N THR A 48 -3.94 2.12 -2.70
CA THR A 48 -5.02 2.47 -1.76
C THR A 48 -5.66 1.28 -1.06
N SER A 49 -5.15 0.07 -1.32
CA SER A 49 -5.81 -1.18 -0.94
C SER A 49 -5.02 -2.04 0.06
N PHE A 50 -4.01 -1.49 0.72
CA PHE A 50 -3.26 -2.25 1.72
C PHE A 50 -4.11 -2.49 2.96
N LYS A 51 -4.00 -3.69 3.54
CA LYS A 51 -4.66 -4.03 4.80
C LYS A 51 -3.89 -3.40 5.96
N SER A 52 -4.61 -2.95 6.99
CA SER A 52 -3.99 -2.41 8.20
C SER A 52 -3.26 -3.47 9.03
N GLY A 53 -2.11 -3.12 9.61
CA GLY A 53 -1.36 -4.00 10.51
C GLY A 53 -0.61 -5.14 9.82
N VAL A 54 -0.43 -5.05 8.50
CA VAL A 54 0.22 -6.07 7.66
C VAL A 54 1.52 -5.52 7.08
N VAL A 55 2.52 -6.40 6.93
CA VAL A 55 3.79 -6.10 6.26
C VAL A 55 3.63 -6.33 4.76
N TYR A 56 4.02 -5.34 3.96
CA TYR A 56 4.15 -5.46 2.51
C TYR A 56 5.61 -5.38 2.12
N TYR A 57 6.03 -6.24 1.20
CA TYR A 57 7.34 -6.12 0.54
C TYR A 57 7.12 -5.51 -0.83
N PHE A 58 7.99 -4.58 -1.23
CA PHE A 58 7.90 -3.97 -2.55
C PHE A 58 9.26 -3.62 -3.11
N LYS A 59 9.32 -3.49 -4.44
CA LYS A 59 10.45 -2.97 -5.20
C LYS A 59 9.94 -2.20 -6.40
N VAL A 60 10.74 -1.28 -6.89
CA VAL A 60 10.43 -0.48 -8.08
C VAL A 60 11.27 -1.00 -9.23
N LYS A 61 10.61 -1.35 -10.33
CA LYS A 61 11.26 -1.67 -11.60
C LYS A 61 11.06 -0.49 -12.53
N SER A 62 12.15 0.00 -13.11
CA SER A 62 12.12 1.04 -14.13
C SER A 62 12.58 0.48 -15.47
N THR A 63 11.95 0.93 -16.56
CA THR A 63 12.29 0.53 -17.93
C THR A 63 12.39 1.75 -18.82
N ASP A 64 13.56 1.97 -19.43
CA ASP A 64 13.77 3.08 -20.37
C ASP A 64 13.12 2.83 -21.73
N SER A 65 13.20 3.81 -22.63
CA SER A 65 12.63 3.69 -23.99
C SER A 65 13.42 2.74 -24.90
N ALA A 66 14.66 2.39 -24.54
CA ALA A 66 15.50 1.43 -25.25
C ALA A 66 15.25 -0.02 -24.79
N GLY A 67 14.47 -0.21 -23.72
CA GLY A 67 14.14 -1.51 -23.13
C GLY A 67 15.10 -1.95 -22.02
N ASN A 68 16.04 -1.10 -21.59
CA ASN A 68 16.89 -1.42 -20.43
C ASN A 68 16.06 -1.36 -19.15
N THR A 69 16.20 -2.38 -18.31
CA THR A 69 15.47 -2.47 -17.05
C THR A 69 16.39 -2.46 -15.84
N VAL A 70 16.05 -1.65 -14.85
CA VAL A 70 16.68 -1.67 -13.53
C VAL A 70 15.62 -1.94 -12.46
N THR A 71 16.00 -2.62 -11.38
CA THR A 71 15.12 -2.88 -10.25
C THR A 71 15.80 -2.40 -8.97
N SER A 72 15.04 -1.74 -8.09
CA SER A 72 15.53 -1.31 -6.79
C SER A 72 15.82 -2.49 -5.87
N SER A 73 16.44 -2.20 -4.72
CA SER A 73 16.44 -3.11 -3.57
C SER A 73 15.00 -3.43 -3.13
N ASP A 74 14.86 -4.54 -2.40
CA ASP A 74 13.60 -4.88 -1.72
C ASP A 74 13.40 -3.99 -0.49
N TYR A 75 12.22 -3.40 -0.37
CA TYR A 75 11.78 -2.62 0.78
C TYR A 75 10.65 -3.34 1.52
N ALA A 76 10.52 -3.07 2.82
CA ALA A 76 9.43 -3.55 3.65
C ALA A 76 8.67 -2.38 4.28
N LEU A 77 7.34 -2.41 4.18
CA LEU A 77 6.44 -1.42 4.77
C LEU A 77 5.49 -2.13 5.74
N LEU A 78 5.57 -1.78 7.03
CA LEU A 78 4.56 -2.16 8.01
C LEU A 78 3.45 -1.11 8.01
N THR A 79 2.26 -1.51 7.61
CA THR A 79 1.09 -0.62 7.64
C THR A 79 0.61 -0.38 9.08
N PRO A 80 0.08 0.82 9.38
CA PRO A 80 -0.42 1.11 10.71
C PRO A 80 -1.58 0.17 11.07
N LYS A 81 -1.64 -0.21 12.34
CA LYS A 81 -2.83 -0.85 12.91
C LYS A 81 -3.90 0.22 13.14
N GLN A 82 -5.15 -0.16 12.96
CA GLN A 82 -6.26 0.70 13.33
C GLN A 82 -6.19 0.98 14.83
N ARG A 83 -6.18 2.27 15.20
CA ARG A 83 -6.47 2.65 16.58
C ARG A 83 -7.98 2.57 16.74
N GLN A 84 -8.44 1.68 17.59
CA GLN A 84 -9.86 1.62 17.92
C GLN A 84 -10.20 2.81 18.83
N ASN A 85 -11.29 3.51 18.53
CA ASN A 85 -11.80 4.53 19.43
C ASN A 85 -12.49 3.83 20.60
N ILE A 86 -11.91 3.94 21.80
CA ILE A 86 -12.40 3.27 23.01
C ILE A 86 -13.85 3.66 23.31
N ILE A 87 -14.25 4.91 23.08
CA ILE A 87 -15.62 5.37 23.30
C ILE A 87 -16.58 4.64 22.36
N GLN A 88 -16.22 4.47 21.09
CA GLN A 88 -17.07 3.72 20.14
C GLN A 88 -17.15 2.24 20.49
N ILE A 89 -16.07 1.63 20.97
CA ILE A 89 -16.09 0.24 21.45
C ILE A 89 -17.07 0.10 22.62
N ILE A 90 -16.96 1.01 23.60
CA ILE A 90 -17.83 1.03 24.76
C ILE A 90 -19.29 1.20 24.30
N ILE A 91 -19.59 2.21 23.49
CA ILE A 91 -20.95 2.45 22.97
C ILE A 91 -21.48 1.24 22.18
N GLY A 92 -20.64 0.61 21.35
CA GLY A 92 -20.98 -0.60 20.61
C GLY A 92 -21.37 -1.74 21.53
N ASN A 93 -20.51 -2.07 22.50
CA ASN A 93 -20.78 -3.11 23.49
C ASN A 93 -22.05 -2.82 24.30
N PHE A 94 -22.25 -1.58 24.74
CA PHE A 94 -23.46 -1.20 25.46
C PHE A 94 -24.71 -1.32 24.57
N THR A 95 -24.63 -0.95 23.29
CA THR A 95 -25.73 -1.09 22.34
C THR A 95 -26.03 -2.55 22.03
N ASP A 96 -25.02 -3.41 21.95
CA ASP A 96 -25.22 -4.85 21.73
C ASP A 96 -25.89 -5.52 22.94
N ILE A 97 -25.48 -5.14 24.16
CA ILE A 97 -26.01 -5.72 25.41
C ILE A 97 -27.40 -5.16 25.74
N PHE A 98 -27.66 -3.87 25.48
CA PHE A 98 -28.85 -3.16 25.96
C PHE A 98 -29.73 -2.57 24.86
N GLY A 99 -29.37 -2.69 23.58
CA GLY A 99 -30.12 -2.13 22.45
C GLY A 99 -31.51 -2.72 22.28
N TRP A 100 -31.78 -3.90 22.87
CA TRP A 100 -33.11 -4.50 22.94
C TRP A 100 -34.08 -3.71 23.84
N ALA A 101 -33.56 -2.91 24.79
CA ALA A 101 -34.38 -2.26 25.80
C ALA A 101 -35.10 -1.00 25.29
N LYS A 102 -34.88 -0.57 24.04
CA LYS A 102 -35.51 0.58 23.35
C LYS A 102 -36.13 1.60 24.32
N PHE A 103 -35.29 2.39 24.97
CA PHE A 103 -35.70 3.62 25.65
C PHE A 103 -35.95 4.73 24.63
#